data_AF-A0A967JTL1-F1
#
_entry.id   AF-A0A967JTL1-F1
#
_cell.length_a   1.000
_cell.length_b   1.000
_cell.length_c   1.000
_cell.angle_alpha   90.00
_cell.angle_beta   90.00
_cell.angle_gamma   90.00
#
_symmetry.space_group_name_H-M   'P 1'
#
loop_
_entity.id
_entity.type
_entity.pdbx_description
1 polymer ?
#
loop_
_entity_poly.entity_id
_entity_poly.type
_entity_poly.pdbx_seq_one_letter_code
_entity_poly.pdbx_strand_id
1 'polypeptide(L)'
;MDVILKGDGVAHPGGFGAMPRLLGHFGRDAGWLSMATAIEKITSRPARRIGIADRGLVAPGWHADLVLFDPEAVAERGTYARPDRKPAGIEHVFLNGQHVVDRG
;
A
#
# COMPACT_ATOMS: atom_id res chain seq x y z
N MET A 1 13.65 8.00 10.25
CA MET A 1 12.62 8.53 11.16
C MET A 1 11.48 7.55 11.11
N ASP A 2 11.23 6.90 12.24
CA ASP A 2 10.26 5.80 12.36
C ASP A 2 8.82 6.29 12.13
N VAL A 3 7.95 5.44 11.59
CA VAL A 3 6.56 5.77 11.20
C VAL A 3 5.65 5.99 12.41
N ILE A 4 6.11 5.63 13.60
CA ILE A 4 5.32 5.60 14.83
C ILE A 4 5.99 6.54 15.84
N LEU A 5 5.33 7.66 16.17
CA LEU A 5 5.64 8.63 17.23
C LEU A 5 6.48 9.85 16.81
N LYS A 6 5.84 10.93 16.36
CA LYS A 6 6.14 12.20 17.04
C LYS A 6 5.54 12.06 18.45
N GLY A 7 6.34 12.29 19.49
CA GLY A 7 5.91 12.15 20.89
C GLY A 7 4.79 13.10 21.35
N ASP A 8 4.14 13.81 20.42
CA ASP A 8 3.01 14.71 20.61
C ASP A 8 1.64 14.05 20.28
N GLY A 9 1.63 12.78 19.84
CA GLY A 9 0.41 12.05 19.49
C GLY A 9 -0.12 12.34 18.08
N VAL A 10 0.58 13.14 17.27
CA VAL A 10 0.20 13.42 15.88
C VAL A 10 0.69 12.28 14.97
N ALA A 11 -0.25 11.67 14.24
CA ALA A 11 0.08 10.59 13.30
C ALA A 11 1.07 11.08 12.22
N HIS A 12 2.03 10.26 11.82
CA HIS A 12 2.90 10.57 10.68
C HIS A 12 2.11 10.30 9.38
N PRO A 13 2.13 11.19 8.37
CA PRO A 13 1.36 11.00 7.13
C PRO A 13 1.72 9.71 6.38
N GLY A 14 2.94 9.20 6.58
CA GLY A 14 3.37 7.91 6.06
C GLY A 14 2.55 6.70 6.57
N GLY A 15 1.85 6.81 7.71
CA GLY A 15 1.03 5.72 8.24
C GLY A 15 -0.10 5.29 7.29
N PHE A 16 -0.68 6.23 6.55
CA PHE A 16 -1.71 5.96 5.54
C PHE A 16 -1.20 6.15 4.10
N GLY A 17 -0.07 6.83 3.92
CA GLY A 17 0.42 7.26 2.61
C GLY A 17 1.56 6.44 2.00
N ALA A 18 2.30 5.65 2.78
CA ALA A 18 3.57 5.07 2.30
C ALA A 18 3.42 4.18 1.04
N MET A 19 2.48 3.24 1.03
CA MET A 19 2.26 2.35 -0.12
C MET A 19 1.65 3.10 -1.32
N PRO A 20 0.59 3.93 -1.16
CA PRO A 20 0.09 4.77 -2.24
C PRO A 20 1.14 5.71 -2.84
N ARG A 21 2.05 6.26 -2.03
CA ARG A 21 3.18 7.06 -2.50
C ARG A 21 4.17 6.25 -3.33
N LEU A 22 4.45 5.01 -2.91
CA LEU A 22 5.31 4.10 -3.68
C LEU A 22 4.73 3.80 -5.06
N LEU A 23 3.43 3.53 -5.14
CA LEU A 23 2.75 3.22 -6.39
C LEU A 23 2.57 4.47 -7.28
N GLY A 24 2.02 5.55 -6.72
CA GLY A 24 1.75 6.79 -7.44
C GLY A 24 3.01 7.58 -7.73
N HIS A 25 3.62 8.18 -6.70
CA HIS A 25 4.73 9.09 -6.90
C HIS A 25 5.99 8.40 -7.44
N PHE A 26 6.42 7.28 -6.84
CA PHE A 26 7.68 6.64 -7.25
C PHE A 26 7.52 5.69 -8.44
N GLY A 27 6.36 5.03 -8.57
CA GLY A 27 6.05 4.09 -9.65
C GLY A 27 5.53 4.77 -10.92
N ARG A 28 4.47 5.58 -10.81
CA ARG A 28 3.84 6.26 -11.96
C ARG A 28 4.53 7.59 -12.30
N ASP A 29 4.60 8.54 -11.36
CA ASP A 29 4.94 9.93 -11.69
C ASP A 29 6.45 10.13 -11.94
N ALA A 30 7.30 9.62 -11.04
CA ALA A 30 8.74 9.79 -11.12
C ALA A 30 9.42 8.72 -11.99
N GLY A 31 8.76 7.59 -12.24
CA GLY A 31 9.29 6.48 -13.04
C GLY A 31 10.55 5.84 -12.46
N TRP A 32 10.80 5.98 -11.15
CA TRP A 32 12.00 5.44 -10.49
C TRP A 32 11.96 3.91 -10.41
N LEU A 33 10.76 3.34 -10.42
CA LEU A 33 10.51 1.91 -10.40
C LEU A 33 9.42 1.59 -11.43
N SER A 34 9.50 0.42 -12.07
CA SER A 34 8.34 -0.10 -12.78
C SER A 34 7.20 -0.36 -11.77
N MET A 35 5.94 -0.26 -12.23
CA MET A 35 4.78 -0.60 -11.38
C MET A 35 4.90 -2.01 -10.80
N ALA A 36 5.36 -2.98 -11.61
CA ALA A 36 5.60 -4.36 -11.16
C ALA A 36 6.65 -4.42 -10.03
N THR A 37 7.75 -3.69 -10.14
CA THR A 37 8.79 -3.62 -9.09
C THR A 37 8.28 -2.94 -7.83
N ALA A 38 7.46 -1.88 -7.96
CA ALA A 38 6.83 -1.21 -6.84
C ALA A 38 5.90 -2.16 -6.08
N ILE A 39 5.07 -2.93 -6.79
CA ILE A 39 4.19 -3.96 -6.22
C ILE A 39 5.03 -5.05 -5.54
N GLU A 40 6.03 -5.62 -6.21
CA GLU A 40 6.90 -6.68 -5.67
C GLU A 40 7.53 -6.27 -4.33
N LYS A 41 8.00 -5.02 -4.23
CA LYS A 41 8.62 -4.45 -3.02
C LYS A 41 7.71 -4.44 -1.80
N ILE A 42 6.38 -4.42 -1.99
CA ILE A 42 5.39 -4.36 -0.90
C ILE A 42 4.55 -5.65 -0.79
N THR A 43 4.77 -6.65 -1.65
CA THR A 43 4.04 -7.93 -1.63
C THR A 43 4.98 -9.13 -1.50
N SER A 44 5.46 -9.67 -2.62
CA SER A 44 6.19 -10.94 -2.67
C SER A 44 7.58 -10.86 -2.05
N ARG A 45 8.28 -9.73 -2.21
CA ARG A 45 9.63 -9.55 -1.67
C ARG A 45 9.64 -9.56 -0.14
N PRO A 46 8.79 -8.80 0.59
CA PRO A 46 8.71 -8.94 2.04
C PRO A 46 8.21 -10.32 2.45
N ALA A 47 7.16 -10.86 1.82
CA ALA A 47 6.65 -12.21 2.15
C ALA A 47 7.75 -13.28 2.11
N ARG A 48 8.57 -13.29 1.05
CA ARG A 48 9.75 -14.18 0.95
C ARG A 48 10.80 -13.90 2.01
N ARG A 49 11.07 -12.63 2.31
CA ARG A 49 12.11 -12.23 3.28
C ARG A 49 11.78 -12.67 4.71
N ILE A 50 10.51 -12.64 5.11
CA ILE A 50 10.07 -13.02 6.46
C ILE A 50 9.42 -14.41 6.54
N GLY A 51 9.41 -15.17 5.44
CA GLY A 51 8.98 -16.57 5.43
C GLY A 51 7.46 -16.77 5.51
N ILE A 52 6.66 -15.83 5.00
CA ILE A 52 5.22 -16.02 4.90
C ILE A 52 4.92 -16.85 3.66
N ALA A 53 4.56 -18.12 3.87
CA ALA A 53 4.11 -19.02 2.82
C ALA A 53 2.74 -18.57 2.27
N ASP A 54 2.48 -18.89 1.00
CA ASP A 54 1.19 -18.75 0.33
C ASP A 54 0.57 -17.33 0.36
N ARG A 55 1.41 -16.29 0.50
CA ARG A 55 1.03 -14.86 0.45
C ARG A 55 2.02 -14.00 -0.34
N GLY A 56 1.52 -12.89 -0.88
CA GLY A 56 2.32 -11.89 -1.59
C GLY A 56 2.43 -12.12 -3.10
N LEU A 57 1.79 -13.17 -3.64
CA LEU A 57 1.59 -13.38 -5.07
C LEU A 57 0.11 -13.68 -5.34
N VAL A 58 -0.35 -13.35 -6.54
CA VAL A 58 -1.67 -13.76 -7.04
C VAL A 58 -1.50 -15.10 -7.77
N ALA A 59 -1.87 -16.19 -7.11
CA ALA A 59 -1.75 -17.54 -7.64
C ALA A 59 -2.85 -18.46 -7.10
N PRO A 60 -3.27 -19.49 -7.86
CA PRO A 60 -4.19 -20.50 -7.36
C PRO A 60 -3.66 -21.19 -6.10
N GLY A 61 -4.54 -21.41 -5.11
CA GLY A 61 -4.18 -22.04 -3.83
C GLY A 61 -3.56 -21.09 -2.80
N TRP A 62 -3.32 -19.82 -3.13
CA TRP A 62 -2.78 -18.82 -2.21
C TRP A 62 -3.89 -18.06 -1.50
N HIS A 63 -3.56 -17.41 -0.38
CA HIS A 63 -4.52 -16.55 0.31
C HIS A 63 -4.96 -15.39 -0.59
N ALA A 64 -6.27 -15.14 -0.62
CA ALA A 64 -6.87 -14.03 -1.37
C ALA A 64 -6.71 -12.69 -0.62
N ASP A 65 -5.46 -12.30 -0.38
CA ASP A 65 -5.08 -10.97 0.07
C ASP A 65 -4.85 -10.08 -1.15
N LEU A 66 -5.90 -9.39 -1.60
CA LEU A 66 -5.92 -8.69 -2.88
C LEU A 66 -6.26 -7.22 -2.68
N VAL A 67 -5.65 -6.37 -3.50
CA VAL A 67 -5.97 -4.93 -3.56
C VAL A 67 -6.25 -4.57 -5.01
N LEU A 68 -7.45 -4.05 -5.26
CA LEU A 68 -7.79 -3.40 -6.53
C LEU A 68 -7.59 -1.90 -6.36
N PHE A 69 -6.79 -1.31 -7.26
CA PHE A 69 -6.49 0.11 -7.24
C PHE A 69 -6.42 0.66 -8.66
N ASP A 70 -6.77 1.94 -8.81
CA ASP A 70 -6.60 2.69 -10.04
C ASP A 70 -5.14 3.17 -10.15
N PRO A 71 -4.36 2.67 -11.12
CA PRO A 71 -2.97 3.07 -11.28
C PRO A 71 -2.81 4.57 -11.61
N GLU A 72 -3.81 5.20 -12.25
CA GLU A 72 -3.78 6.62 -12.61
C GLU A 72 -4.17 7.52 -11.43
N ALA A 73 -4.99 7.03 -10.49
CA ALA A 73 -5.46 7.82 -9.35
C ALA A 73 -4.76 7.54 -8.02
N VAL A 74 -4.01 6.43 -7.90
CA VAL A 74 -3.38 6.04 -6.62
C VAL A 74 -2.42 7.12 -6.13
N ALA A 75 -2.63 7.61 -4.90
CA ALA A 75 -1.83 8.70 -4.32
C ALA A 75 -1.94 8.77 -2.79
N GLU A 76 -0.85 9.20 -2.15
CA GLU A 76 -0.89 9.66 -0.75
C GLU A 76 -1.62 11.02 -0.67
N ARG A 77 -2.44 11.21 0.36
CA ARG A 77 -3.15 12.48 0.61
C ARG A 77 -2.83 13.10 1.95
N GLY A 78 -2.21 12.33 2.84
CA GLY A 78 -1.79 12.79 4.16
C GLY A 78 -0.69 13.83 4.07
N THR A 79 -0.79 14.87 4.89
CA THR A 79 0.27 15.86 5.09
C THR A 79 0.64 15.92 6.57
N TYR A 80 1.73 16.58 6.95
CA TYR A 80 2.05 16.77 8.37
C TYR A 80 0.96 17.51 9.15
N ALA A 81 0.19 18.38 8.49
CA ALA A 81 -0.93 19.09 9.11
C ALA A 81 -2.21 18.24 9.17
N ARG A 82 -2.38 17.28 8.25
CA ARG A 82 -3.55 16.41 8.11
C ARG A 82 -3.11 14.98 7.77
N PRO A 83 -2.51 14.26 8.73
CA PRO A 83 -1.86 12.98 8.47
C PRO A 83 -2.83 11.81 8.30
N ASP A 84 -4.08 11.99 8.76
CA ASP A 84 -5.17 11.01 8.83
C ASP A 84 -5.98 10.87 7.52
N ARG A 85 -5.57 11.54 6.45
CA ARG A 85 -6.28 11.47 5.17
C ARG A 85 -6.10 10.11 4.52
N LYS A 86 -7.23 9.47 4.22
CA LYS A 86 -7.27 8.26 3.40
C LYS A 86 -6.60 8.51 2.05
N PRO A 87 -5.84 7.53 1.52
CA PRO A 87 -5.26 7.64 0.19
C PRO A 87 -6.33 7.64 -0.91
N ALA A 88 -5.96 8.09 -2.10
CA ALA A 88 -6.81 7.99 -3.29
C ALA A 88 -6.52 6.70 -4.06
N GLY A 89 -7.49 6.26 -4.87
CA GLY A 89 -7.32 5.23 -5.88
C GLY A 89 -7.28 3.79 -5.36
N ILE A 90 -7.49 3.54 -4.07
CA ILE A 90 -7.64 2.17 -3.54
C ILE A 90 -9.13 1.83 -3.55
N GLU A 91 -9.56 1.00 -4.50
CA GLU A 91 -10.99 0.74 -4.72
C GLU A 91 -11.49 -0.38 -3.82
N HIS A 92 -10.77 -1.51 -3.78
CA HIS A 92 -11.20 -2.69 -3.03
C HIS A 92 -10.02 -3.36 -2.33
N VAL A 93 -10.27 -3.86 -1.12
CA VAL A 93 -9.30 -4.65 -0.36
C VAL A 93 -9.96 -5.93 0.13
N PHE A 94 -9.29 -7.05 -0.12
CA PHE A 94 -9.67 -8.38 0.34
C PHE A 94 -8.59 -8.92 1.26
N LEU A 95 -8.99 -9.49 2.38
CA LEU A 95 -8.10 -10.19 3.31
C LEU A 95 -8.63 -11.61 3.50
N ASN A 96 -7.82 -12.61 3.17
CA ASN A 96 -8.26 -14.01 3.13
C ASN A 96 -9.57 -14.22 2.34
N GLY A 97 -9.81 -13.43 1.29
CA GLY A 97 -11.04 -13.48 0.49
C GLY A 97 -12.23 -12.70 1.05
N GLN A 98 -12.14 -12.16 2.27
CA GLN A 98 -13.18 -11.29 2.82
C GLN A 98 -12.97 -9.85 2.31
N HIS A 99 -14.03 -9.26 1.75
CA HIS A 99 -14.02 -7.86 1.32
C HIS A 99 -14.06 -6.93 2.55
N VAL A 100 -12.99 -6.19 2.79
CA VAL A 100 -12.83 -5.33 3.98
C VAL A 100 -12.85 -3.83 3.67
N VAL A 101 -12.62 -3.45 2.40
CA VAL A 101 -12.79 -2.08 1.90
C VAL A 101 -13.54 -2.18 0.57
N ASP A 102 -14.67 -1.47 0.47
CA ASP A 102 -15.51 -1.40 -0.74
C ASP A 102 -15.63 0.08 -1.18
N ARG A 103 -15.16 0.38 -2.39
CA ARG A 103 -15.12 1.73 -2.99
C ARG A 103 -14.46 2.76 -2.06
N GLY A 104 -13.20 2.48 -1.72
CA GLY A 104 -12.37 3.22 -0.75
C GLY A 104 -12.35 4.73 -0.90
#